data_AF-A0ABD0QVK8-F1
#
_entry.id   AF-A0ABD0QVK8-F1
#
_cell.length_a   1.000
_cell.length_b   1.000
_cell.length_c   1.000
_cell.angle_alpha   90.00
_cell.angle_beta   90.00
_cell.angle_gamma   90.00
#
_symmetry.space_group_name_H-M   'P 1'
#
loop_
_entity.id
_entity.type
_entity.pdbx_description
1 polymer ?
#
loop_
_entity_poly.entity_id
_entity_poly.type
_entity_poly.pdbx_seq_one_letter_code
_entity_poly.pdbx_strand_id
1 'polypeptide(L)' 'PSAPPRRVEVDNVNSTALRVSWKPPLQQKQHGQIRGYQVVYSRLENGEPRGQPVILDITLPEAQ' A
#
# COMPACT_ATOMS: atom_id res chain seq x y z
N PRO A 1 -1.16 13.72 -5.85
CA PRO A 1 -1.41 12.53 -6.68
C PRO A 1 -2.92 12.35 -6.96
N SER A 2 -3.28 12.30 -8.24
CA SER A 2 -4.67 12.18 -8.70
C SER A 2 -5.01 10.77 -9.22
N ALA A 3 -4.10 9.81 -9.05
CA ALA A 3 -4.27 8.43 -9.48
C ALA A 3 -3.72 7.46 -8.43
N PRO A 4 -4.30 6.25 -8.32
CA PRO A 4 -3.86 5.24 -7.35
C PRO A 4 -2.51 4.61 -7.74
N PRO A 5 -1.82 3.94 -6.80
CA PRO A 5 -0.73 3.02 -7.12
C PRO A 5 -1.17 1.98 -8.15
N ARG A 6 -0.24 1.53 -8.98
CA ARG A 6 -0.49 0.57 -10.05
C ARG A 6 0.09 -0.78 -9.70
N ARG A 7 -0.47 -1.85 -10.26
CA ARG A 7 0.04 -3.24 -10.08
C ARG A 7 0.27 -3.56 -8.61
N VAL A 8 -0.79 -3.40 -7.80
CA VAL A 8 -0.77 -3.83 -6.40
C VAL A 8 -0.81 -5.36 -6.40
N GLU A 9 0.26 -5.96 -5.93
CA GLU A 9 0.48 -7.40 -5.90
C GLU A 9 0.80 -7.82 -4.45
N VAL A 10 0.34 -9.02 -4.09
CA VAL A 10 0.55 -9.59 -2.76
C VAL A 10 1.04 -11.01 -2.92
N ASP A 11 2.23 -11.29 -2.43
CA ASP A 11 2.82 -12.62 -2.41
C ASP A 11 2.83 -13.17 -0.98
N ASN A 12 2.46 -14.44 -0.82
CA ASN A 12 2.67 -15.13 0.45
C ASN A 12 4.15 -15.48 0.61
N VAL A 13 4.78 -14.98 1.68
CA VAL A 13 6.18 -15.29 1.98
C VAL A 13 6.26 -16.52 2.89
N ASN A 14 5.42 -16.57 3.93
CA ASN A 14 5.25 -17.72 4.81
C ASN A 14 3.93 -17.61 5.60
N SER A 15 3.72 -18.46 6.61
CA SER A 15 2.50 -18.49 7.43
C SER A 15 2.22 -17.21 8.22
N THR A 16 3.21 -16.33 8.42
CA THR A 16 3.09 -15.09 9.20
C THR A 16 3.52 -13.84 8.46
N ALA A 17 3.89 -13.94 7.17
CA ALA A 17 4.42 -12.82 6.41
C ALA A 17 3.87 -12.79 4.98
N LEU A 18 3.49 -11.57 4.56
CA LEU A 18 3.10 -11.24 3.20
C LEU A 18 4.06 -10.19 2.65
N ARG A 19 4.37 -10.27 1.36
CA ARG A 19 5.07 -9.21 0.62
C ARG A 19 4.03 -8.47 -0.20
N VAL A 20 3.99 -7.15 -0.05
CA VAL A 20 3.11 -6.28 -0.82
C VAL A 20 3.97 -5.39 -1.71
N SER A 21 3.74 -5.41 -3.01
CA SER A 21 4.46 -4.60 -4.00
C SER A 21 3.50 -3.77 -4.83
N TRP A 22 3.93 -2.57 -5.22
CA TRP A 22 3.19 -1.69 -6.10
C TRP A 22 4.14 -0.82 -6.92
N LYS A 23 3.61 -0.26 -8.00
CA LYS A 23 4.26 0.76 -8.83
C LYS A 23 3.65 2.12 -8.54
N PRO A 24 4.43 3.21 -8.68
CA PRO A 24 3.89 4.55 -8.57
C PRO A 24 2.82 4.81 -9.64
N PRO A 25 1.86 5.71 -9.37
CA PRO A 25 0.97 6.29 -10.38
C PRO A 25 1.76 6.79 -11.60
N LEU A 26 1.10 6.93 -12.75
CA LEU A 26 1.73 7.54 -13.93
C LEU A 26 2.20 8.97 -13.61
N GLN A 27 3.41 9.35 -14.03
CA GLN A 27 4.04 10.64 -13.68
C GLN A 27 3.13 11.84 -13.97
N GLN A 28 2.44 11.83 -15.11
CA GLN A 28 1.47 12.87 -15.50
C GLN A 28 0.30 13.03 -14.51
N LYS A 29 -0.02 11.99 -13.74
CA LYS A 29 -1.09 11.98 -12.74
C LYS A 29 -0.58 12.07 -11.29
N GLN A 30 0.74 12.20 -11.08
CA GLN A 30 1.30 12.36 -9.74
C GLN A 30 1.13 13.81 -9.24
N HIS A 31 1.23 14.78 -10.16
CA HIS A 31 1.18 16.23 -9.86
C HIS A 31 2.17 16.64 -8.77
N GLY A 32 3.42 16.16 -8.89
CA GLY A 32 4.48 16.35 -7.90
C GLY A 32 5.10 15.04 -7.45
N GLN A 33 6.13 15.12 -6.61
CA GLN A 33 6.82 13.95 -6.09
C GLN A 33 5.98 13.25 -5.01
N ILE A 34 5.96 11.92 -5.05
CA ILE A 34 5.29 11.11 -4.03
C ILE A 34 6.15 11.10 -2.77
N ARG A 35 5.57 11.50 -1.64
CA ARG A 35 6.23 11.58 -0.33
C ARG A 35 6.15 10.28 0.46
N GLY A 36 5.17 9.44 0.15
CA GLY A 36 4.95 8.16 0.82
C GLY A 36 3.70 7.45 0.34
N TYR A 37 3.44 6.30 0.95
CA TYR A 37 2.24 5.49 0.76
C TYR A 37 1.66 5.12 2.13
N GLN A 38 0.35 4.90 2.17
CA GLN A 38 -0.32 4.35 3.33
C GLN A 38 -0.87 2.97 2.95
N VAL A 39 -0.50 1.95 3.72
CA VAL A 39 -1.03 0.59 3.58
C VAL A 39 -2.04 0.37 4.69
N VAL A 40 -3.24 -0.05 4.32
CA VAL A 40 -4.33 -0.33 5.27
C VAL A 40 -4.76 -1.78 5.08
N TYR A 41 -4.75 -2.57 6.15
CA TYR A 41 -5.18 -3.96 6.11
C TYR A 41 -5.99 -4.35 7.34
N SER A 42 -6.92 -5.29 7.16
CA SER A 42 -7.78 -5.82 8.22
C SER A 42 -7.72 -7.33 8.23
N ARG A 43 -7.79 -7.93 9.41
CA ARG A 43 -8.03 -9.37 9.53
C ARG A 43 -9.46 -9.65 9.11
N LEU A 44 -9.67 -10.61 8.22
CA LEU A 44 -11.01 -11.07 7.87
C LEU A 44 -11.40 -12.29 8.74
N GLU A 45 -12.66 -12.33 9.17
CA GLU A 45 -13.30 -13.49 9.80
C GLU A 45 -14.65 -13.70 9.11
N ASN A 46 -14.87 -14.89 8.54
CA ASN A 46 -16.06 -15.21 7.74
C ASN A 46 -16.35 -14.24 6.57
N GLY A 47 -15.30 -13.67 5.98
CA GLY A 47 -15.41 -12.70 4.88
C GLY A 47 -15.56 -11.25 5.32
N GLU A 48 -15.78 -11.00 6.62
CA GLU A 48 -15.97 -9.66 7.16
C GLU A 48 -14.72 -9.15 7.88
N PRO A 49 -14.37 -7.85 7.76
CA PRO A 49 -13.30 -7.25 8.55
C PRO A 49 -13.59 -7.35 10.05
N ARG A 50 -12.67 -7.97 10.77
CA ARG A 50 -12.70 -8.09 12.22
C ARG A 50 -11.72 -7.11 12.85
N GLY A 51 -12.24 -6.23 13.72
CA GLY A 51 -11.45 -5.28 14.48
C GLY A 51 -11.09 -4.01 13.70
N GLN A 52 -10.21 -3.20 14.28
CA GLN A 52 -9.76 -1.96 13.64
C GLN A 52 -8.72 -2.28 12.54
N PRO A 53 -8.79 -1.58 11.39
CA PRO A 53 -7.77 -1.72 10.37
C PRO A 53 -6.42 -1.27 10.90
N VAL A 54 -5.38 -1.99 10.53
CA VAL A 54 -4.00 -1.57 10.79
C VAL A 54 -3.58 -0.64 9.67
N ILE A 55 -3.03 0.52 10.05
CA ILE A 55 -2.54 1.54 9.15
C ILE A 55 -1.01 1.60 9.27
N LEU A 56 -0.33 1.50 8.13
CA LEU A 56 1.12 1.60 8.04
C LEU A 56 1.50 2.73 7.08
N ASP A 57 2.24 3.71 7.60
CA ASP A 57 2.81 4.78 6.79
C ASP A 57 4.21 4.41 6.32
N ILE A 58 4.42 4.55 5.01
CA ILE A 58 5.69 4.26 4.34
C ILE A 58 6.21 5.55 3.72
N THR A 59 7.20 6.14 4.36
CA THR A 59 7.87 7.36 3.86
C THR A 59 8.90 7.00 2.80
N LEU A 60 8.95 7.75 1.71
CA LEU A 60 9.97 7.59 0.67
C LEU A 60 11.12 8.60 0.92
N PRO A 61 12.35 8.11 1.23
CA PRO A 61 13.47 9.00 1.58
C PRO A 61 14.05 9.80 0.40
N GLU A 62 13.80 9.40 -0.86
CA GLU A 62 14.29 10.13 -2.04
C GLU A 62 13.51 11.42 -2.37
N ALA A 63 12.62 11.87 -1.48
CA ALA A 63 11.81 13.07 -1.69
C ALA A 63 12.47 14.40 -1.27
N GLN A 64 13.76 14.43 -0.99
CA GLN A 64 14.45 15.62 -0.49
C GLN A 64 15.09 16.46 -1.59
#